data_AF-A0A1E7K3Q4-F1
#
_entry.id   AF-A0A1E7K3Q4-F1
#
_cell.length_a   1.000
_cell.length_b   1.000
_cell.length_c   1.000
_cell.angle_alpha   90.00
_cell.angle_beta   90.00
_cell.angle_gamma   90.00
#
_symmetry.space_group_name_H-M   'P 1'
#
loop_
_entity.id
_entity.type
_entity.pdbx_description
1 polymer ?
#
loop_
_entity_poly.entity_id
_entity_poly.type
_entity_poly.pdbx_seq_one_letter_code
_entity_poly.pdbx_strand_id
1 'polypeptide(L)'
;MLSAVPTRVLTVSVLLGALVAPGTAAAAASARPAVGGSAVRLLPAGAPAADSPASVRAARPTVPVVREAPADPAVRAEADRLMKLTHRQFAAVRHAPPFNWTTDGCSVPTGLLPYSEVFRPACVQHDFGYRNYGGNHELKLDPTRATKNWIDSRFRTEMRRICDDRYPAAGRHRNCRRAADAYYAGVRIGGDKAFF
;
A
#
# COMPACT_ATOMS: atom_id res chain seq x y z
N MET A 1 65.53 12.19 21.55
CA MET A 1 65.55 10.96 20.73
C MET A 1 64.29 10.95 19.89
N LEU A 2 64.41 11.28 18.59
CA LEU A 2 63.30 11.29 17.63
C LEU A 2 63.09 9.86 17.12
N SER A 3 61.94 9.26 17.36
CA SER A 3 61.54 7.98 16.73
C SER A 3 60.54 8.25 15.62
N ALA A 4 60.95 7.90 14.41
CA ALA A 4 60.21 8.06 13.17
C ALA A 4 59.03 7.09 13.05
N VAL A 5 57.94 7.59 12.45
CA VAL A 5 56.73 6.87 12.07
C VAL A 5 56.94 6.19 10.71
N PRO A 6 56.69 4.88 10.54
CA PRO A 6 56.69 4.26 9.21
C PRO A 6 55.32 4.38 8.54
N THR A 7 55.25 5.22 7.51
CA THR A 7 54.13 5.37 6.58
C THR A 7 54.00 4.11 5.71
N ARG A 8 52.93 3.32 5.91
CA ARG A 8 52.61 2.20 5.00
C ARG A 8 51.71 2.70 3.86
N VAL A 9 52.28 2.75 2.67
CA VAL A 9 51.56 2.93 1.40
C VAL A 9 50.84 1.63 1.08
N LEU A 10 49.50 1.61 1.13
CA LEU A 10 48.71 0.51 0.57
C LEU A 10 48.31 0.86 -0.87
N THR A 11 48.86 0.10 -1.80
CA THR A 11 48.55 0.10 -3.23
C THR A 11 47.10 -0.34 -3.48
N VAL A 12 46.35 0.46 -4.23
CA VAL A 12 45.00 0.14 -4.72
C VAL A 12 45.13 -0.70 -5.99
N SER A 13 44.87 -2.00 -5.90
CA SER A 13 44.74 -2.89 -7.06
C SER A 13 43.34 -2.74 -7.66
N VAL A 14 43.25 -2.16 -8.86
CA VAL A 14 42.03 -2.11 -9.67
C VAL A 14 41.89 -3.46 -10.39
N LEU A 15 41.00 -4.31 -9.91
CA LEU A 15 40.57 -5.51 -10.62
C LEU A 15 39.47 -5.14 -11.62
N LEU A 16 39.86 -5.07 -12.89
CA LEU A 16 38.99 -5.03 -14.05
C LEU A 16 38.41 -6.45 -14.26
N GLY A 17 37.09 -6.60 -14.15
CA GLY A 17 36.45 -7.92 -14.25
C GLY A 17 35.02 -7.86 -14.78
N ALA A 18 34.90 -8.15 -16.08
CA ALA A 18 33.76 -8.69 -16.84
C ALA A 18 32.37 -8.03 -16.74
N LEU A 19 32.00 -7.35 -17.83
CA LEU A 19 30.61 -7.10 -18.22
C LEU A 19 29.88 -8.43 -18.50
N VAL A 20 28.79 -8.67 -17.78
CA VAL A 20 27.81 -9.71 -18.11
C VAL A 20 26.67 -9.05 -18.90
N ALA A 21 26.46 -9.52 -20.12
CA ALA A 21 25.39 -9.05 -21.00
C ALA A 21 23.99 -9.43 -20.46
N PRO A 22 22.95 -8.62 -20.70
CA PRO A 22 21.58 -8.98 -20.34
C PRO A 22 21.00 -10.03 -21.30
N GLY A 23 20.47 -11.11 -20.73
CA GLY A 23 19.69 -12.12 -21.44
C GLY A 23 18.35 -11.56 -21.89
N THR A 24 18.06 -11.69 -23.18
CA THR A 24 16.77 -11.39 -23.79
C THR A 24 15.81 -12.57 -23.57
N ALA A 25 14.85 -12.42 -22.66
CA ALA A 25 13.70 -13.32 -22.58
C ALA A 25 12.54 -12.71 -23.40
N ALA A 26 12.43 -13.12 -24.67
CA ALA A 26 11.27 -12.83 -25.50
C ALA A 26 10.25 -13.97 -25.33
N ALA A 27 9.21 -13.72 -24.54
CA ALA A 27 7.99 -14.51 -24.56
C ALA A 27 7.02 -13.84 -25.55
N ALA A 28 6.71 -14.51 -26.66
CA ALA A 28 5.57 -14.17 -27.50
C ALA A 28 4.99 -15.47 -28.06
N ALA A 29 3.93 -15.94 -27.41
CA ALA A 29 3.09 -17.02 -27.92
C ALA A 29 2.31 -16.52 -29.13
N SER A 30 2.48 -17.20 -30.27
CA SER A 30 1.71 -16.96 -31.49
C SER A 30 0.27 -17.40 -31.30
N ALA A 31 -0.66 -16.44 -31.32
CA ALA A 31 -2.09 -16.71 -31.43
C ALA A 31 -2.43 -17.19 -32.84
N ARG A 32 -3.10 -18.34 -32.95
CA ARG A 32 -3.75 -18.81 -34.20
C ARG A 32 -5.11 -18.12 -34.35
N PRO A 33 -5.53 -17.73 -35.57
CA PRO A 33 -6.91 -17.40 -35.83
C PRO A 33 -7.68 -18.68 -36.19
N ALA A 34 -8.82 -18.93 -35.56
CA ALA A 34 -9.81 -19.88 -36.03
C ALA A 34 -11.14 -19.14 -36.14
N VAL A 35 -11.42 -18.65 -37.35
CA VAL A 35 -12.75 -18.22 -37.77
C VAL A 35 -13.52 -19.51 -38.08
N GLY A 36 -14.60 -19.77 -37.36
CA GLY A 36 -15.37 -21.01 -37.52
C GLY A 36 -16.81 -20.87 -37.06
N GLY A 37 -17.70 -20.70 -38.03
CA GLY A 37 -19.04 -21.30 -38.04
C GLY A 37 -20.12 -20.69 -37.15
N SER A 38 -20.94 -19.82 -37.74
CA SER A 38 -22.33 -19.62 -37.29
C SER A 38 -23.11 -20.92 -37.47
N ALA A 39 -23.31 -21.67 -36.39
CA ALA A 39 -24.28 -22.76 -36.37
C ALA A 39 -25.62 -22.21 -35.91
N VAL A 40 -26.54 -22.03 -36.87
CA VAL A 40 -27.96 -21.78 -36.61
C VAL A 40 -28.53 -23.02 -35.92
N ARG A 41 -28.84 -22.92 -34.62
CA ARG A 41 -29.60 -23.94 -33.90
C ARG A 41 -31.08 -23.78 -34.24
N LEU A 42 -31.65 -24.77 -34.91
CA LEU A 42 -33.10 -24.95 -34.97
C LEU A 42 -33.63 -25.29 -33.57
N LEU A 43 -34.63 -24.53 -33.14
CA LEU A 43 -35.42 -24.77 -31.93
C LEU A 43 -36.43 -25.90 -32.21
N PRO A 44 -36.49 -26.98 -31.41
CA PRO A 44 -37.61 -27.90 -31.45
C PRO A 44 -38.86 -27.27 -30.80
N ALA A 45 -40.00 -27.61 -31.38
CA ALA A 45 -41.34 -27.22 -30.98
C ALA A 45 -41.71 -27.70 -29.56
N GLY A 46 -42.61 -26.92 -28.96
CA GLY A 46 -42.92 -26.91 -27.53
C GLY A 46 -43.47 -28.20 -26.93
N ALA A 47 -43.13 -28.40 -25.65
CA ALA A 47 -43.82 -29.27 -24.73
C ALA A 47 -44.92 -28.46 -23.99
N PRO A 48 -46.09 -29.07 -23.68
CA PRO A 48 -47.15 -28.41 -22.93
C PRO A 48 -46.72 -28.14 -21.48
N ALA A 49 -47.01 -26.92 -21.02
CA ALA A 49 -46.79 -26.49 -19.64
C ALA A 49 -47.70 -27.29 -18.69
N ALA A 50 -47.11 -27.97 -17.72
CA ALA A 50 -47.83 -28.50 -16.58
C ALA A 50 -48.09 -27.36 -15.59
N ASP A 51 -49.36 -27.11 -15.28
CA ASP A 51 -49.79 -26.16 -14.26
C ASP A 51 -49.19 -26.55 -12.90
N SER A 52 -48.31 -25.71 -12.38
CA SER A 52 -47.82 -25.80 -11.01
C SER A 52 -48.71 -24.94 -10.11
N PRO A 53 -49.18 -25.45 -8.96
CA PRO A 53 -49.97 -24.63 -8.05
C PRO A 53 -49.13 -23.46 -7.52
N ALA A 54 -49.71 -22.26 -7.54
CA ALA A 54 -49.08 -21.04 -7.07
C ALA A 54 -48.69 -21.16 -5.59
N SER A 55 -47.39 -21.28 -5.32
CA SER A 55 -46.86 -21.19 -3.96
C SER A 55 -47.02 -19.74 -3.47
N VAL A 56 -47.85 -19.53 -2.46
CA VAL A 56 -48.00 -18.23 -1.78
C VAL A 56 -46.66 -17.88 -1.15
N ARG A 57 -45.96 -16.91 -1.73
CA ARG A 57 -44.65 -16.45 -1.27
C ARG A 57 -44.87 -15.52 -0.07
N ALA A 58 -44.59 -16.00 1.14
CA ALA A 58 -44.62 -15.17 2.34
C ALA A 58 -43.69 -13.96 2.15
N ALA A 59 -44.20 -12.76 2.45
CA ALA A 59 -43.42 -11.54 2.40
C ALA A 59 -42.22 -11.64 3.34
N ARG A 60 -41.00 -11.51 2.78
CA ARG A 60 -39.78 -11.44 3.59
C ARG A 60 -39.86 -10.19 4.48
N PRO A 61 -39.61 -10.30 5.80
CA PRO A 61 -39.49 -9.13 6.64
C PRO A 61 -38.35 -8.26 6.11
N THR A 62 -38.69 -7.02 5.74
CA THR A 62 -37.72 -6.02 5.32
C THR A 62 -36.94 -5.56 6.56
N VAL A 63 -35.74 -6.10 6.77
CA VAL A 63 -34.81 -5.56 7.76
C VAL A 63 -34.45 -4.14 7.30
N PRO A 64 -34.63 -3.11 8.14
CA PRO A 64 -34.20 -1.77 7.79
C PRO A 64 -32.69 -1.79 7.56
N VAL A 65 -32.27 -1.46 6.34
CA VAL A 65 -30.86 -1.20 6.04
C VAL A 65 -30.53 0.11 6.76
N VAL A 66 -29.91 0.00 7.93
CA VAL A 66 -29.33 1.17 8.60
C VAL A 66 -28.21 1.65 7.70
N ARG A 67 -28.46 2.74 6.98
CA ARG A 67 -27.40 3.44 6.23
C ARG A 67 -26.49 4.05 7.29
N GLU A 68 -25.26 3.54 7.35
CA GLU A 68 -24.23 4.09 8.22
C GLU A 68 -24.10 5.60 7.92
N ALA A 69 -24.26 6.41 8.97
CA ALA A 69 -24.16 7.85 8.83
C ALA A 69 -22.73 8.21 8.38
N PRO A 70 -22.55 9.23 7.52
CA PRO A 70 -21.22 9.75 7.23
C PRO A 70 -20.50 10.10 8.52
N ALA A 71 -19.19 9.84 8.58
CA ALA A 71 -18.39 10.21 9.74
C ALA A 71 -18.55 11.71 10.07
N ASP A 72 -18.60 12.02 11.36
CA ASP A 72 -18.70 13.38 11.87
C ASP A 72 -17.60 14.28 11.25
N PRO A 73 -17.96 15.41 10.60
CA PRO A 73 -17.00 16.33 10.01
C PRO A 73 -15.90 16.79 10.99
N ALA A 74 -16.20 16.90 12.28
CA ALA A 74 -15.22 17.26 13.30
C ALA A 74 -14.18 16.13 13.52
N VAL A 75 -14.63 14.87 13.53
CA VAL A 75 -13.73 13.70 13.63
C VAL A 75 -12.83 13.62 12.41
N ARG A 76 -13.38 13.87 11.22
CA ARG A 76 -12.60 13.96 9.98
C ARG A 76 -11.56 15.09 10.04
N ALA A 77 -11.95 16.28 10.46
CA ALA A 77 -11.04 17.42 10.55
C ALA A 77 -9.88 17.17 11.51
N GLU A 78 -10.13 16.50 12.65
CA GLU A 78 -9.08 16.13 13.59
C GLU A 78 -8.16 15.04 13.02
N ALA A 79 -8.68 14.02 12.35
CA ALA A 79 -7.86 13.04 11.64
C ALA A 79 -6.95 13.72 10.59
N ASP A 80 -7.48 14.69 9.84
CA ASP A 80 -6.72 15.44 8.84
C ASP A 80 -5.61 16.25 9.49
N ARG A 81 -5.86 16.86 10.66
CA ARG A 81 -4.84 17.55 11.45
C ARG A 81 -3.73 16.60 11.87
N LEU A 82 -4.09 15.41 12.38
CA LEU A 82 -3.14 14.36 12.80
C LEU A 82 -2.28 13.85 11.64
N MET A 83 -2.89 13.58 10.47
CA MET A 83 -2.17 13.11 9.27
C MET A 83 -1.26 14.16 8.64
N LYS A 84 -1.50 15.45 8.93
CA LYS A 84 -0.62 16.56 8.50
C LYS A 84 0.59 16.78 9.41
N LEU A 85 0.62 16.16 10.61
CA LEU A 85 1.79 16.19 11.48
C LEU A 85 3.00 15.49 10.82
N THR A 86 4.20 15.91 11.19
CA THR A 86 5.40 15.12 10.90
C THR A 86 5.40 13.81 11.70
N HIS A 87 6.16 12.81 11.25
CA HIS A 87 6.27 11.54 11.98
C HIS A 87 6.68 11.72 13.45
N ARG A 88 7.55 12.70 13.76
CA ARG A 88 7.99 13.01 15.14
C ARG A 88 6.85 13.56 15.99
N GLN A 89 6.08 14.51 15.43
CA GLN A 89 4.95 15.11 16.11
C GLN A 89 3.82 14.09 16.30
N PHE A 90 3.55 13.28 15.29
CA PHE A 90 2.55 12.22 15.36
C PHE A 90 2.88 11.21 16.47
N ALA A 91 4.15 10.80 16.58
CA ALA A 91 4.61 9.89 17.64
C ALA A 91 4.45 10.45 19.06
N ALA A 92 4.31 11.77 19.22
CA ALA A 92 4.09 12.42 20.50
C ALA A 92 2.60 12.64 20.84
N VAL A 93 1.69 12.30 19.92
CA VAL A 93 0.25 12.47 20.13
C VAL A 93 -0.25 11.47 21.16
N ARG A 94 -1.06 11.95 22.12
CA ARG A 94 -1.82 11.07 23.00
C ARG A 94 -2.94 10.39 22.22
N HIS A 95 -2.98 9.07 22.27
CA HIS A 95 -4.05 8.29 21.67
C HIS A 95 -5.37 8.61 22.36
N ALA A 96 -6.37 8.98 21.57
CA ALA A 96 -7.70 9.32 22.05
C ALA A 96 -8.78 8.68 21.16
N PRO A 97 -9.93 8.27 21.73
CA PRO A 97 -11.09 7.90 20.94
C PRO A 97 -11.58 9.10 20.10
N PRO A 98 -12.30 8.85 18.99
CA PRO A 98 -12.76 7.54 18.51
C PRO A 98 -11.77 6.85 17.57
N PHE A 99 -10.54 7.36 17.42
CA PHE A 99 -9.61 6.84 16.42
C PHE A 99 -9.06 5.46 16.75
N ASN A 100 -8.86 4.66 15.70
CA ASN A 100 -8.12 3.43 15.75
C ASN A 100 -6.61 3.73 15.67
N TRP A 101 -5.92 3.55 16.81
CA TRP A 101 -4.47 3.78 16.96
C TRP A 101 -3.63 2.49 16.85
N THR A 102 -4.27 1.36 16.53
CA THR A 102 -3.53 0.10 16.39
C THR A 102 -2.56 0.20 15.21
N THR A 103 -1.44 -0.51 15.28
CA THR A 103 -0.42 -0.52 14.22
C THR A 103 0.33 -1.86 14.22
N ASP A 104 0.56 -2.42 13.04
CA ASP A 104 1.50 -3.54 12.83
C ASP A 104 2.83 -3.03 12.25
N GLY A 105 2.92 -1.74 11.94
CA GLY A 105 4.12 -1.07 11.48
C GLY A 105 4.22 -1.12 9.98
N CYS A 106 5.38 -1.51 9.45
CA CYS A 106 5.58 -1.47 8.00
C CYS A 106 4.99 -2.67 7.24
N SER A 107 4.33 -3.62 7.93
CA SER A 107 3.68 -4.82 7.36
C SER A 107 4.50 -5.56 6.29
N VAL A 108 5.83 -5.46 6.36
CA VAL A 108 6.78 -6.11 5.48
C VAL A 108 7.40 -7.28 6.24
N PRO A 109 7.51 -8.48 5.63
CA PRO A 109 8.20 -9.57 6.29
C PRO A 109 9.62 -9.17 6.68
N THR A 110 10.01 -9.52 7.90
CA THR A 110 11.31 -9.14 8.48
C THR A 110 12.45 -9.51 7.53
N GLY A 111 13.31 -8.54 7.22
CA GLY A 111 14.48 -8.74 6.36
C GLY A 111 14.23 -8.63 4.85
N LEU A 112 12.97 -8.52 4.37
CA LEU A 112 12.71 -8.40 2.92
C LEU A 112 13.00 -7.01 2.37
N LEU A 113 12.74 -5.95 3.14
CA LEU A 113 13.01 -4.59 2.73
C LEU A 113 13.92 -3.90 3.75
N PRO A 114 15.02 -3.27 3.30
CA PRO A 114 15.87 -2.52 4.19
C PRO A 114 15.09 -1.33 4.76
N TYR A 115 15.58 -0.76 5.86
CA TYR A 115 15.00 0.42 6.51
C TYR A 115 13.60 0.25 7.13
N SER A 116 13.06 -0.96 7.28
CA SER A 116 11.74 -1.18 7.91
C SER A 116 11.67 -0.60 9.32
N GLU A 117 12.69 -0.84 10.14
CA GLU A 117 12.80 -0.27 11.49
C GLU A 117 12.98 1.26 11.47
N VAL A 118 13.75 1.75 10.49
CA VAL A 118 14.02 3.19 10.31
C VAL A 118 12.74 3.92 9.93
N PHE A 119 11.92 3.33 9.06
CA PHE A 119 10.67 3.89 8.57
C PHE A 119 9.46 3.59 9.45
N ARG A 120 9.62 2.78 10.51
CA ARG A 120 8.54 2.45 11.44
C ARG A 120 7.71 3.66 11.88
N PRO A 121 8.27 4.83 12.24
CA PRO A 121 7.46 6.01 12.60
C PRO A 121 6.53 6.49 11.48
N ALA A 122 6.96 6.44 10.22
CA ALA A 122 6.12 6.81 9.08
C ALA A 122 5.07 5.72 8.79
N CYS A 123 5.42 4.45 8.97
CA CYS A 123 4.49 3.33 8.81
C CYS A 123 3.35 3.39 9.86
N VAL A 124 3.66 3.72 11.11
CA VAL A 124 2.64 3.90 12.17
C VAL A 124 1.64 5.01 11.81
N GLN A 125 2.11 6.12 11.23
CA GLN A 125 1.22 7.18 10.76
C GLN A 125 0.41 6.77 9.51
N HIS A 126 0.99 5.97 8.62
CA HIS A 126 0.29 5.41 7.45
C HIS A 126 -0.84 4.46 7.88
N ASP A 127 -0.57 3.59 8.85
CA ASP A 127 -1.55 2.69 9.47
C ASP A 127 -2.73 3.46 10.05
N PHE A 128 -2.47 4.56 10.78
CA PHE A 128 -3.55 5.42 11.28
C PHE A 128 -4.42 5.93 10.13
N GLY A 129 -3.82 6.38 9.02
CA GLY A 129 -4.56 6.78 7.83
C GLY A 129 -5.44 5.64 7.30
N TYR A 130 -4.88 4.45 7.09
CA TYR A 130 -5.65 3.31 6.54
C TYR A 130 -6.77 2.86 7.47
N ARG A 131 -6.50 2.80 8.78
CA ARG A 131 -7.44 2.29 9.79
C ARG A 131 -8.57 3.24 10.11
N ASN A 132 -8.41 4.54 9.84
CA ASN A 132 -9.45 5.52 10.14
C ASN A 132 -10.17 5.98 8.87
N TYR A 133 -9.47 6.13 7.75
CA TYR A 133 -10.09 6.61 6.50
C TYR A 133 -10.65 5.48 5.62
N GLY A 134 -10.03 4.31 5.65
CA GLY A 134 -10.38 3.17 4.80
C GLY A 134 -11.72 2.52 5.13
N GLY A 135 -12.19 1.65 4.24
CA GLY A 135 -13.48 0.95 4.33
C GLY A 135 -13.50 -0.23 5.31
N ASN A 136 -12.33 -0.71 5.73
CA ASN A 136 -12.18 -1.94 6.52
C ASN A 136 -12.35 -1.79 8.03
N HIS A 137 -12.60 -0.57 8.52
CA HIS A 137 -12.66 -0.24 9.94
C HIS A 137 -13.86 0.65 10.25
N GLU A 138 -14.05 1.02 11.51
CA GLU A 138 -15.28 1.59 12.05
C GLU A 138 -15.56 3.00 11.50
N LEU A 139 -14.54 3.88 11.43
CA LEU A 139 -14.77 5.30 11.15
C LEU A 139 -15.00 5.62 9.68
N LYS A 140 -14.43 4.86 8.73
CA LYS A 140 -14.58 5.01 7.27
C LYS A 140 -14.61 6.46 6.81
N LEU A 141 -13.66 7.27 7.30
CA LEU A 141 -13.74 8.73 7.18
C LEU A 141 -13.81 9.20 5.72
N ASP A 142 -13.17 8.46 4.80
CA ASP A 142 -13.16 8.75 3.36
C ASP A 142 -12.53 7.59 2.54
N PRO A 143 -13.28 6.50 2.29
CA PRO A 143 -12.77 5.31 1.61
C PRO A 143 -12.69 5.52 0.09
N THR A 144 -12.06 6.61 -0.34
CA THR A 144 -11.87 6.96 -1.75
C THR A 144 -10.42 6.76 -2.18
N ARG A 145 -10.23 6.51 -3.48
CA ARG A 145 -8.88 6.40 -4.05
C ARG A 145 -8.08 7.69 -3.92
N ALA A 146 -8.73 8.85 -3.97
CA ALA A 146 -8.07 10.14 -3.76
C ALA A 146 -7.44 10.21 -2.36
N THR A 147 -8.20 9.83 -1.33
CA THR A 147 -7.71 9.78 0.05
C THR A 147 -6.61 8.74 0.25
N LYS A 148 -6.76 7.53 -0.30
CA LYS A 148 -5.68 6.54 -0.29
C LYS A 148 -4.39 7.10 -0.88
N ASN A 149 -4.47 7.72 -2.06
CA ASN A 149 -3.32 8.30 -2.75
C ASN A 149 -2.67 9.42 -1.92
N TRP A 150 -3.48 10.25 -1.24
CA TRP A 150 -3.00 11.27 -0.33
C TRP A 150 -2.26 10.67 0.87
N ILE A 151 -2.82 9.65 1.52
CA ILE A 151 -2.17 8.94 2.65
C ILE A 151 -0.87 8.27 2.20
N ASP A 152 -0.87 7.55 1.08
CA ASP A 152 0.34 6.93 0.51
C ASP A 152 1.42 7.99 0.20
N SER A 153 1.01 9.16 -0.29
CA SER A 153 1.93 10.27 -0.57
C SER A 153 2.51 10.89 0.71
N ARG A 154 1.69 11.05 1.76
CA ARG A 154 2.15 11.48 3.09
C ARG A 154 3.16 10.50 3.66
N PHE A 155 2.92 9.20 3.56
CA PHE A 155 3.85 8.16 3.96
C PHE A 155 5.22 8.31 3.29
N ARG A 156 5.26 8.50 1.96
CA ARG A 156 6.50 8.78 1.23
C ARG A 156 7.22 10.02 1.74
N THR A 157 6.47 11.11 1.96
CA THR A 157 7.02 12.38 2.47
C THR A 157 7.67 12.19 3.84
N GLU A 158 7.02 11.46 4.74
CA GLU A 158 7.55 11.24 6.08
C GLU A 158 8.75 10.30 6.10
N MET A 159 8.76 9.23 5.29
CA MET A 159 9.95 8.39 5.12
C MET A 159 11.13 9.19 4.59
N ARG A 160 10.91 10.09 3.62
CA ARG A 160 11.98 10.97 3.11
C ARG A 160 12.48 11.96 4.17
N ARG A 161 11.58 12.51 5.00
CA ARG A 161 11.98 13.34 6.15
C ARG A 161 12.85 12.55 7.14
N ILE A 162 12.49 11.30 7.44
CA ILE A 162 13.33 10.42 8.26
C ILE A 162 14.72 10.25 7.63
N CYS A 163 14.82 10.08 6.31
CA CYS A 163 16.11 10.00 5.62
C CYS A 163 16.94 11.27 5.79
N ASP A 164 16.32 12.44 5.58
CA ASP A 164 16.95 13.75 5.73
C ASP A 164 17.46 13.95 7.18
N ASP A 165 16.67 13.48 8.16
CA ASP A 165 16.98 13.57 9.58
C ASP A 165 18.10 12.61 10.06
N ARG A 166 18.13 11.38 9.54
CA ARG A 166 19.00 10.30 10.05
C ARG A 166 20.31 10.16 9.30
N TYR A 167 20.36 10.58 8.05
CA TYR A 167 21.49 10.32 7.16
C TYR A 167 21.96 11.61 6.48
N PRO A 168 22.72 12.47 7.17
CA PRO A 168 23.25 13.70 6.57
C PRO A 168 24.34 13.42 5.50
N ALA A 169 24.98 12.24 5.54
CA ALA A 169 25.97 11.84 4.54
C ALA A 169 25.31 11.36 3.23
N ALA A 170 25.75 11.92 2.10
CA ALA A 170 25.11 11.77 0.78
C ALA A 170 24.87 10.31 0.33
N GLY A 171 25.78 9.39 0.65
CA GLY A 171 25.66 7.97 0.26
C GLY A 171 24.48 7.27 0.92
N ARG A 172 24.42 7.28 2.26
CA ARG A 172 23.34 6.66 3.04
C ARG A 172 22.01 7.36 2.82
N HIS A 173 22.05 8.69 2.67
CA HIS A 173 20.89 9.52 2.36
C HIS A 173 20.18 9.06 1.08
N ARG A 174 20.94 8.92 -0.02
CA ARG A 174 20.41 8.47 -1.32
C ARG A 174 19.80 7.07 -1.22
N ASN A 175 20.47 6.15 -0.54
CA ASN A 175 19.98 4.78 -0.37
C ASN A 175 18.67 4.75 0.43
N CYS A 176 18.58 5.53 1.50
CA CYS A 176 17.36 5.66 2.28
C CYS A 176 16.21 6.23 1.43
N ARG A 177 16.43 7.31 0.67
CA ARG A 177 15.36 7.89 -0.18
C ARG A 177 14.88 6.94 -1.29
N ARG A 178 15.78 6.13 -1.84
CA ARG A 178 15.42 5.06 -2.78
C ARG A 178 14.57 3.99 -2.11
N ALA A 179 14.91 3.59 -0.88
CA ALA A 179 14.07 2.68 -0.10
C ALA A 179 12.68 3.30 0.17
N ALA A 180 12.60 4.58 0.57
CA ALA A 180 11.32 5.28 0.76
C ALA A 180 10.44 5.24 -0.50
N ASP A 181 11.04 5.41 -1.68
CA ASP A 181 10.32 5.32 -2.96
C ASP A 181 9.83 3.88 -3.25
N ALA A 182 10.59 2.85 -2.85
CA ALA A 182 10.18 1.45 -2.98
C ALA A 182 9.01 1.09 -2.03
N TYR A 183 9.04 1.54 -0.78
CA TYR A 183 7.91 1.34 0.16
C TYR A 183 6.65 2.03 -0.33
N TYR A 184 6.79 3.27 -0.84
CA TYR A 184 5.68 3.97 -1.48
C TYR A 184 5.12 3.16 -2.66
N ALA A 185 5.97 2.69 -3.58
CA ALA A 185 5.51 1.85 -4.69
C ALA A 185 4.78 0.58 -4.20
N GLY A 186 5.26 -0.04 -3.12
CA GLY A 186 4.61 -1.19 -2.48
C GLY A 186 3.16 -0.91 -2.08
N VAL A 187 2.91 0.17 -1.32
CA VAL A 187 1.54 0.51 -0.88
C VAL A 187 0.65 0.99 -2.05
N ARG A 188 1.25 1.56 -3.12
CA ARG A 188 0.53 1.93 -4.34
C ARG A 188 0.02 0.71 -5.10
N ILE A 189 0.82 -0.35 -5.18
CA ILE A 189 0.51 -1.57 -5.94
C ILE A 189 -0.34 -2.56 -5.12
N GLY A 190 -0.01 -2.72 -3.83
CA GLY A 190 -0.61 -3.76 -2.97
C GLY A 190 -1.53 -3.28 -1.85
N GLY A 191 -1.64 -1.96 -1.62
CA GLY A 191 -2.37 -1.42 -0.46
C GLY A 191 -3.90 -1.43 -0.59
N ASP A 192 -4.46 -1.75 -1.75
CA ASP A 192 -5.90 -1.61 -1.99
C ASP A 192 -6.74 -2.50 -1.07
N LYS A 193 -6.36 -3.77 -0.87
CA LYS A 193 -7.07 -4.70 0.03
C LYS A 193 -7.06 -4.24 1.49
N ALA A 194 -6.04 -3.50 1.91
CA ALA A 194 -5.97 -2.97 3.27
C ALA A 194 -6.78 -1.68 3.43
N PHE A 195 -6.93 -0.89 2.36
CA PHE A 195 -7.62 0.40 2.42
C PHE A 195 -9.12 0.34 2.14
N PHE A 196 -9.55 -0.40 1.11
CA PHE A 196 -10.96 -0.51 0.72
C PHE A 196 -11.60 -1.72 1.37
#